data_AF-A0A817XM04-F1
#
_entry.id   AF-A0A817XM04-F1
#
_cell.length_a   1.000
_cell.length_b   1.000
_cell.length_c   1.000
_cell.angle_alpha   90.00
_cell.angle_beta   90.00
_cell.angle_gamma   90.00
#
_symmetry.space_group_name_H-M   'P 1'
#
loop_
_entity.id
_entity.type
_entity.pdbx_description
1 polymer ?
#
loop_
_entity_poly.entity_id
_entity_poly.type
_entity_poly.pdbx_seq_one_letter_code
_entity_poly.pdbx_strand_id
1 'polypeptide(L)'
;MSKLKCEKGSILGPWGHQWPDDASPEPKIGFLQGILQWLDYHIKKINDDYKNRESFSIFKLKPNIDELHSILKERKGNWIHFNSLPFYPNEHFQRNHLLIDKNQEINQKTIKYYLSFQSLTTEIISNDSLPRKISFLSPQETGLASGNSLGWGNIQSPDHSIDQREDDGRSLCFDSLPLDENYELFGFPTVKLNLSSNTNYGLICVRFSMIDEKTFTFNSYFTWNP
;
A
#
# COMPACT_ATOMS: atom_id res chain seq x y z
N MET A 1 -0.12 18.61 2.73
CA MET A 1 1.23 19.18 2.50
C MET A 1 1.26 20.27 1.43
N SER A 2 0.33 20.36 0.46
CA SER A 2 0.34 21.41 -0.58
C SER A 2 0.35 22.84 -0.01
N LYS A 3 -0.41 23.09 1.06
CA LYS A 3 -0.54 24.41 1.69
C LYS A 3 0.65 24.85 2.57
N LEU A 4 1.63 23.97 2.83
CA LEU A 4 2.81 24.31 3.63
C LEU A 4 3.83 25.07 2.75
N LYS A 5 4.38 26.18 3.26
CA LYS A 5 5.36 27.03 2.53
C LYS A 5 6.81 26.78 2.92
N CYS A 6 7.10 25.64 3.55
CA CYS A 6 8.45 25.25 3.98
C CYS A 6 8.99 24.08 3.15
N GLU A 7 10.27 23.77 3.35
CA GLU A 7 10.85 22.50 2.88
C GLU A 7 10.14 21.32 3.54
N LYS A 8 9.99 20.23 2.79
CA LYS A 8 9.19 19.07 3.18
C LYS A 8 9.99 17.83 2.83
N GLY A 9 9.88 16.82 3.68
CA GLY A 9 10.39 15.50 3.38
C GLY A 9 9.66 14.43 4.15
N SER A 10 9.82 13.18 3.72
CA SER A 10 9.34 12.03 4.47
C SER A 10 10.14 10.78 4.16
N ILE A 11 10.28 9.92 5.16
CA ILE A 11 10.87 8.59 5.00
C ILE A 11 9.78 7.58 5.36
N LEU A 12 9.46 6.68 4.43
CA LEU A 12 8.50 5.60 4.62
C LEU A 12 9.26 4.27 4.53
N GLY A 13 9.49 3.65 5.67
CA GLY A 13 10.09 2.32 5.76
C GLY A 13 9.06 1.22 6.00
N PRO A 14 9.48 -0.05 5.96
CA PRO A 14 8.59 -1.20 6.07
C PRO A 14 8.27 -1.59 7.53
N TRP A 15 8.19 -0.60 8.42
CA TRP A 15 8.17 -0.77 9.87
C TRP A 15 6.75 -0.81 10.44
N GLY A 16 6.61 -1.40 11.64
CA GLY A 16 5.43 -1.20 12.47
C GLY A 16 5.42 0.17 13.15
N HIS A 17 4.61 0.32 14.20
CA HIS A 17 4.55 1.55 14.99
C HIS A 17 5.77 1.72 15.92
N GLN A 18 6.96 1.85 15.33
CA GLN A 18 8.25 1.94 16.01
C GLN A 18 9.15 3.02 15.39
N TRP A 19 10.18 3.43 16.13
CA TRP A 19 11.20 4.31 15.61
C TRP A 19 12.07 3.61 14.57
N PRO A 20 12.47 4.27 13.47
CA PRO A 20 13.18 3.61 12.37
C PRO A 20 14.57 3.03 12.73
N ASP A 21 15.21 3.54 13.77
CA ASP A 21 16.49 3.05 14.29
C ASP A 21 16.36 1.83 15.21
N ASP A 22 15.17 1.56 15.74
CA ASP A 22 14.87 0.33 16.47
C ASP A 22 13.80 -0.53 15.78
N ALA A 23 13.54 -0.26 14.51
CA ALA A 23 12.43 -0.87 13.82
C ALA A 23 12.62 -2.38 13.62
N SER A 24 11.51 -3.08 13.77
CA SER A 24 11.31 -4.44 13.32
C SER A 24 10.02 -4.47 12.47
N PRO A 25 9.96 -5.27 11.40
CA PRO A 25 11.07 -5.97 10.73
C PRO A 25 12.10 -4.99 10.14
N GLU A 26 13.31 -5.50 9.89
CA GLU A 26 14.37 -4.79 9.17
C GLU A 26 13.94 -4.34 7.76
N PRO A 27 14.64 -3.37 7.14
CA PRO A 27 15.88 -2.73 7.60
C PRO A 27 15.66 -1.56 8.54
N LYS A 28 16.49 -1.47 9.59
CA LYS A 28 16.64 -0.26 10.40
C LYS A 28 17.40 0.81 9.61
N ILE A 29 17.23 2.08 9.96
CA ILE A 29 18.02 3.18 9.40
C ILE A 29 18.64 4.03 10.50
N GLY A 30 19.67 4.80 10.14
CA GLY A 30 20.25 5.84 11.01
C GLY A 30 19.31 7.04 11.19
N PHE A 31 18.18 6.85 11.86
CA PHE A 31 17.12 7.85 12.03
C PHE A 31 17.65 9.12 12.72
N LEU A 32 18.34 8.93 13.85
CA LEU A 32 18.92 10.04 14.62
C LEU A 32 19.98 10.79 13.83
N GLN A 33 20.81 10.08 13.04
CA GLN A 33 21.78 10.72 12.15
C GLN A 33 21.07 11.57 11.09
N GLY A 34 19.97 11.07 10.52
CA GLY A 34 19.13 11.82 9.59
C GLY A 34 18.52 13.07 10.21
N ILE A 35 18.02 12.98 11.45
CA ILE A 35 17.49 14.14 12.20
C ILE A 35 18.60 15.16 12.45
N LEU A 36 19.77 14.72 12.91
CA LEU A 36 20.88 15.64 13.19
C LEU A 36 21.31 16.39 11.93
N GLN A 37 21.44 15.71 10.79
CA GLN A 37 21.72 16.37 9.51
C GLN A 37 20.66 17.41 9.15
N TRP A 38 19.39 17.10 9.35
CA TRP A 38 18.28 18.04 9.09
C TRP A 38 18.36 19.27 10.01
N LEU A 39 18.58 19.07 11.32
CA LEU A 39 18.69 20.16 12.29
C LEU A 39 19.95 21.00 12.08
N ASP A 40 21.08 20.37 11.75
CA ASP A 40 22.35 21.05 11.52
C ASP A 40 22.29 21.96 10.29
N TYR A 41 21.54 21.56 9.26
CA TYR A 41 21.28 22.39 8.07
C TYR A 41 20.27 23.50 8.34
N HIS A 42 19.06 23.17 8.81
CA HIS A 42 17.97 24.14 8.88
C HIS A 42 18.02 25.07 10.09
N ILE A 43 18.51 24.59 11.23
CA ILE A 43 18.50 25.37 12.48
C ILE A 43 19.88 25.95 12.74
N LYS A 44 20.91 25.10 12.81
CA LYS A 44 22.25 25.56 13.20
C LYS A 44 23.02 26.22 12.06
N LYS A 45 22.70 25.88 10.80
CA LYS A 45 23.40 26.35 9.59
C LYS A 45 24.91 26.04 9.63
N ILE A 46 25.26 24.84 10.09
CA ILE A 46 26.65 24.38 10.24
C ILE A 46 27.04 23.25 9.29
N ASN A 47 26.08 22.66 8.58
CA ASN A 47 26.33 21.58 7.64
C ASN A 47 25.39 21.69 6.43
N ASP A 48 25.95 21.82 5.23
CA ASP A 48 25.21 21.92 3.96
C ASP A 48 25.03 20.57 3.24
N ASP A 49 25.56 19.46 3.77
CA ASP A 49 25.46 18.12 3.15
C ASP A 49 24.00 17.69 2.93
N TYR A 50 23.08 18.21 3.74
CA TYR A 50 21.64 17.94 3.60
C TYR A 50 21.04 18.52 2.31
N LYS A 51 21.63 19.57 1.73
CA LYS A 51 21.07 20.31 0.60
C LYS A 51 20.85 19.48 -0.66
N ASN A 52 21.68 18.45 -0.88
CA ASN A 52 21.62 17.61 -2.06
C ASN A 52 20.85 16.30 -1.84
N ARG A 53 20.24 16.13 -0.66
CA ARG A 53 19.50 14.92 -0.32
C ARG A 53 18.10 14.98 -0.92
N GLU A 54 17.62 13.84 -1.41
CA GLU A 54 16.24 13.72 -1.85
C GLU A 54 15.29 13.90 -0.67
N SER A 55 14.27 14.73 -0.88
CA SER A 55 13.30 15.09 0.14
C SER A 55 12.47 13.89 0.62
N PHE A 56 12.21 12.91 -0.24
CA PHE A 56 11.33 11.79 0.05
C PHE A 56 12.03 10.48 -0.21
N SER A 57 11.90 9.52 0.70
CA SER A 57 12.45 8.17 0.57
C SER A 57 11.38 7.15 0.92
N ILE A 58 11.20 6.14 0.08
CA ILE A 58 10.20 5.08 0.27
C ILE A 58 10.89 3.75 0.09
N PHE A 59 10.70 2.84 1.04
CA PHE A 59 11.18 1.48 0.91
C PHE A 59 10.20 0.67 0.07
N LYS A 60 10.60 0.33 -1.16
CA LYS A 60 9.85 -0.56 -2.04
C LYS A 60 10.04 -1.99 -1.58
N LEU A 61 8.96 -2.61 -1.12
CA LEU A 61 8.95 -4.02 -0.76
C LEU A 61 9.20 -4.89 -1.99
N LYS A 62 10.03 -5.92 -1.81
CA LYS A 62 10.03 -7.06 -2.70
C LYS A 62 8.87 -7.98 -2.28
N PRO A 63 8.08 -8.50 -3.24
CA PRO A 63 7.09 -9.54 -2.99
C PRO A 63 7.62 -10.63 -2.05
N ASN A 64 6.94 -10.86 -0.92
CA ASN A 64 7.39 -11.81 0.09
C ASN A 64 6.84 -13.22 -0.19
N ILE A 65 7.24 -13.76 -1.33
CA ILE A 65 6.70 -14.99 -1.90
C ILE A 65 7.13 -16.24 -1.10
N ASP A 66 8.29 -16.19 -0.45
CA ASP A 66 8.86 -17.38 0.22
C ASP A 66 8.66 -17.39 1.75
N GLU A 67 8.20 -16.28 2.34
CA GLU A 67 8.12 -16.09 3.80
C GLU A 67 6.79 -15.42 4.21
N LEU A 68 5.67 -16.10 3.99
CA LEU A 68 4.35 -15.71 4.50
C LEU A 68 4.21 -16.10 5.98
N HIS A 69 4.86 -15.35 6.86
CA HIS A 69 4.78 -15.56 8.30
C HIS A 69 4.24 -14.32 8.99
N SER A 70 3.42 -14.53 10.02
CA SER A 70 2.92 -13.47 10.90
C SER A 70 4.02 -12.74 11.67
N ILE A 71 5.24 -13.28 11.71
CA ILE A 71 6.42 -12.68 12.35
C ILE A 71 7.53 -12.65 11.30
N LEU A 72 7.98 -11.45 10.93
CA LEU A 72 9.06 -11.24 9.97
C LEU A 72 10.25 -10.62 10.71
N LYS A 73 11.45 -11.11 10.42
CA LYS A 73 12.69 -10.48 10.92
C LYS A 73 13.10 -9.32 10.03
N GLU A 74 12.92 -9.47 8.73
CA GLU A 74 13.30 -8.51 7.70
C GLU A 74 12.22 -8.48 6.62
N ARG A 75 11.97 -7.29 6.07
CA ARG A 75 11.23 -7.11 4.83
C ARG A 75 12.21 -6.74 3.73
N LYS A 76 12.41 -7.66 2.80
CA LYS A 76 13.29 -7.46 1.64
C LYS A 76 12.74 -6.38 0.73
N GLY A 77 13.62 -5.58 0.15
CA GLY A 77 13.22 -4.45 -0.69
C GLY A 77 14.39 -3.52 -0.98
N ASN A 78 14.09 -2.36 -1.57
CA ASN A 78 15.08 -1.35 -1.88
C ASN A 78 14.51 0.05 -1.63
N TRP A 79 15.38 0.99 -1.24
CA TRP A 79 15.00 2.40 -1.12
C TRP A 79 14.85 3.04 -2.50
N ILE A 80 13.79 3.83 -2.66
CA ILE A 80 13.58 4.72 -3.80
C ILE A 80 13.48 6.15 -3.26
N HIS A 81 14.17 7.06 -3.93
CA HIS A 81 14.31 8.44 -3.50
C HIS A 81 13.64 9.39 -4.50
N PHE A 82 12.98 10.42 -3.99
CA PHE A 82 12.25 11.40 -4.79
C PHE A 82 12.49 12.81 -4.27
N ASN A 83 12.72 13.75 -5.19
CA ASN A 83 12.74 15.19 -4.85
C ASN A 83 11.33 15.76 -4.63
N SER A 84 10.29 15.09 -5.13
CA SER A 84 8.89 15.44 -4.87
C SER A 84 8.03 14.19 -4.84
N LEU A 85 7.07 14.09 -3.91
CA LEU A 85 6.14 12.97 -3.88
C LEU A 85 5.22 13.03 -5.09
N PRO A 86 5.27 12.02 -5.97
CA PRO A 86 4.61 12.16 -7.25
C PRO A 86 3.11 11.81 -7.20
N PHE A 87 2.65 11.15 -6.12
CA PHE A 87 1.27 10.70 -5.90
C PHE A 87 0.56 11.47 -4.77
N TYR A 88 1.11 12.60 -4.32
CA TYR A 88 0.46 13.38 -3.26
C TYR A 88 -0.87 13.96 -3.77
N PRO A 89 -1.97 13.88 -3.00
CA PRO A 89 -3.24 14.46 -3.40
C PRO A 89 -3.05 15.96 -3.69
N ASN A 90 -3.43 16.39 -4.89
CA ASN A 90 -3.51 17.80 -5.24
C ASN A 90 -4.56 18.51 -4.35
N GLU A 91 -4.70 19.82 -4.47
CA GLU A 91 -5.63 20.62 -3.64
C GLU A 91 -7.11 20.16 -3.73
N HIS A 92 -7.44 19.30 -4.70
CA HIS A 92 -8.76 18.70 -4.91
C HIS A 92 -8.89 17.28 -4.37
N PHE A 93 -7.92 16.77 -3.59
CA PHE A 93 -7.89 15.39 -3.09
C PHE A 93 -8.00 14.33 -4.21
N GLN A 94 -7.66 14.67 -5.45
CA GLN A 94 -7.56 13.67 -6.51
C GLN A 94 -6.32 12.83 -6.23
N ARG A 95 -6.57 11.57 -5.86
CA ARG A 95 -5.52 10.57 -5.63
C ARG A 95 -4.98 10.17 -6.99
N ASN A 96 -3.84 10.75 -7.37
CA ASN A 96 -3.13 10.36 -8.57
C ASN A 96 -2.35 9.08 -8.26
N HIS A 97 -2.52 8.05 -9.09
CA HIS A 97 -1.82 6.78 -8.97
C HIS A 97 -0.66 6.75 -9.96
N LEU A 98 0.46 6.14 -9.57
CA LEU A 98 1.66 6.10 -10.39
C LEU A 98 2.14 4.69 -10.64
N LEU A 99 2.57 4.51 -11.89
CA LEU A 99 3.47 3.45 -12.31
C LEU A 99 4.85 4.07 -12.47
N ILE A 100 5.84 3.46 -11.84
CA ILE A 100 7.25 3.75 -12.14
C ILE A 100 7.66 2.71 -13.18
N ASP A 101 7.99 3.17 -14.39
CA ASP A 101 8.57 2.31 -15.42
C ASP A 101 10.04 2.00 -15.07
N LYS A 102 10.62 0.98 -15.70
CA LYS A 102 12.00 0.48 -15.53
C LYS A 102 13.07 1.57 -15.65
N ASN A 103 12.76 2.69 -16.28
CA ASN A 103 13.66 3.84 -16.44
C ASN A 103 13.55 4.89 -15.32
N GLN A 104 12.77 4.65 -14.25
CA GLN A 104 12.47 5.63 -13.19
C GLN A 104 11.80 6.92 -13.67
N GLU A 105 11.36 6.97 -14.94
CA GLU A 105 10.51 8.06 -15.42
C GLU A 105 9.11 7.90 -14.82
N ILE A 106 8.69 8.94 -14.10
CA ILE A 106 7.38 8.99 -13.46
C ILE A 106 6.35 9.31 -14.53
N ASN A 107 5.80 8.28 -15.15
CA ASN A 107 4.65 8.42 -16.02
C ASN A 107 3.39 8.36 -15.16
N GLN A 108 2.66 9.48 -15.08
CA GLN A 108 1.38 9.58 -14.37
C GLN A 108 0.29 8.76 -15.05
N LYS A 109 0.36 7.44 -14.92
CA LYS A 109 -0.61 6.49 -15.47
C LYS A 109 -1.37 5.83 -14.34
N THR A 110 -2.66 6.14 -14.25
CA THR A 110 -3.59 5.39 -13.41
C THR A 110 -4.10 4.19 -14.20
N ILE A 111 -3.89 2.99 -13.66
CA ILE A 111 -4.56 1.79 -14.17
C ILE A 111 -5.95 1.75 -13.55
N LYS A 112 -6.98 1.63 -14.39
CA LYS A 112 -8.36 1.43 -13.96
C LYS A 112 -8.78 0.01 -14.27
N TYR A 113 -9.32 -0.66 -13.26
CA TYR A 113 -9.98 -1.95 -13.42
C TYR A 113 -11.48 -1.80 -13.16
N TYR A 114 -12.27 -2.58 -13.88
CA TYR A 114 -13.70 -2.73 -13.72
C TYR A 114 -13.98 -4.09 -13.09
N LEU A 115 -14.90 -4.11 -12.11
CA LEU A 115 -15.41 -5.33 -11.51
C LEU A 115 -16.39 -5.98 -12.48
N SER A 116 -15.93 -7.00 -13.21
CA SER A 116 -16.72 -7.86 -14.08
C SER A 116 -17.16 -9.13 -13.32
N PHE A 117 -17.92 -10.03 -13.93
CA PHE A 117 -18.36 -11.26 -13.24
C PHE A 117 -17.15 -12.11 -12.80
N GLN A 118 -16.83 -12.05 -11.50
CA GLN A 118 -15.69 -12.72 -10.85
C GLN A 118 -14.31 -12.39 -11.45
N SER A 119 -14.17 -11.24 -12.12
CA SER A 119 -12.90 -10.84 -12.74
C SER A 119 -12.67 -9.33 -12.71
N LEU A 120 -11.41 -8.93 -12.83
CA LEU A 120 -10.98 -7.56 -13.06
C LEU A 120 -10.59 -7.37 -14.52
N THR A 121 -11.16 -6.34 -15.16
CA THR A 121 -10.91 -6.04 -16.57
C THR A 121 -10.49 -4.58 -16.75
N THR A 122 -9.64 -4.30 -17.72
CA THR A 122 -9.21 -2.92 -18.04
C THR A 122 -10.21 -2.19 -18.94
N GLU A 123 -11.13 -2.93 -19.56
CA GLU A 123 -12.20 -2.42 -20.40
C GLU A 123 -13.57 -2.77 -19.83
N ILE A 124 -14.57 -1.94 -20.15
CA ILE A 124 -15.97 -2.22 -19.82
C ILE A 124 -16.48 -3.24 -20.82
N ILE A 125 -16.82 -4.44 -20.35
CA ILE A 125 -17.41 -5.48 -21.20
C ILE A 125 -18.88 -5.13 -21.45
N SER A 126 -19.18 -4.64 -22.66
CA SER A 126 -20.50 -4.14 -23.08
C SER A 126 -21.58 -5.22 -23.20
N ASN A 127 -21.20 -6.49 -23.29
CA ASN A 127 -22.14 -7.61 -23.29
C ASN A 127 -22.70 -7.96 -21.89
N ASP A 128 -22.26 -7.26 -20.84
CA ASP A 128 -22.87 -7.35 -19.52
C ASP A 128 -23.99 -6.30 -19.37
N SER A 129 -24.99 -6.38 -20.26
CA SER A 129 -26.05 -5.37 -20.45
C SER A 129 -27.04 -5.24 -19.27
N LEU A 130 -26.79 -5.86 -18.13
CA LEU A 130 -27.59 -5.70 -16.92
C LEU A 130 -26.69 -5.48 -15.70
N PRO A 131 -26.96 -4.48 -14.84
CA PRO A 131 -26.29 -4.38 -13.56
C PRO A 131 -26.62 -5.64 -12.75
N ARG A 132 -25.65 -6.56 -12.66
CA ARG A 132 -25.78 -7.78 -11.87
C ARG A 132 -25.67 -7.41 -10.40
N LYS A 133 -26.76 -7.63 -9.66
CA LYS A 133 -26.74 -7.54 -8.20
C LYS A 133 -26.12 -8.82 -7.66
N ILE A 134 -24.99 -8.69 -6.98
CA ILE A 134 -24.36 -9.78 -6.24
C ILE A 134 -24.72 -9.59 -4.77
N SER A 135 -25.40 -10.57 -4.19
CA SER A 135 -25.66 -10.62 -2.75
C SER A 135 -24.60 -11.49 -2.09
N PHE A 136 -23.99 -10.98 -1.03
CA PHE A 136 -22.93 -11.68 -0.32
C PHE A 136 -22.92 -11.30 1.15
N LEU A 137 -22.61 -12.28 1.99
CA LEU A 137 -22.46 -12.12 3.43
C LEU A 137 -21.28 -12.97 3.86
N SER A 138 -20.20 -12.32 4.27
CA SER A 138 -19.02 -13.00 4.82
C SER A 138 -19.20 -13.27 6.32
N PRO A 139 -18.58 -14.33 6.87
CA PRO A 139 -18.39 -14.49 8.30
C PRO A 139 -17.65 -13.29 8.92
N GLN A 140 -17.95 -12.99 10.19
CA GLN A 140 -17.33 -11.87 10.93
C GLN A 140 -15.80 -12.00 11.06
N GLU A 141 -15.29 -13.23 11.07
CA GLU A 141 -13.86 -13.57 11.17
C GLU A 141 -13.08 -13.38 9.86
N THR A 142 -13.74 -12.98 8.76
CA THR A 142 -13.06 -12.75 7.48
C THR A 142 -12.13 -11.55 7.60
N GLY A 143 -10.86 -11.75 7.26
CA GLY A 143 -9.81 -10.73 7.33
C GLY A 143 -8.77 -11.00 8.42
N LEU A 144 -8.93 -12.04 9.25
CA LEU A 144 -7.97 -12.40 10.29
C LEU A 144 -6.55 -12.68 9.72
N ALA A 145 -6.45 -13.15 8.48
CA ALA A 145 -5.15 -13.38 7.85
C ALA A 145 -4.44 -12.08 7.44
N SER A 146 -5.13 -10.93 7.43
CA SER A 146 -4.54 -9.62 7.04
C SER A 146 -3.53 -9.09 8.06
N GLY A 147 -3.47 -9.68 9.26
CA GLY A 147 -2.60 -9.24 10.34
C GLY A 147 -3.07 -7.92 10.98
N ASN A 148 -2.21 -7.34 11.81
CA ASN A 148 -2.47 -6.13 12.55
C ASN A 148 -1.84 -4.91 11.85
N SER A 149 -2.68 -3.97 11.46
CA SER A 149 -2.28 -2.79 10.70
C SER A 149 -1.63 -1.70 11.55
N LEU A 150 -1.80 -1.78 12.87
CA LEU A 150 -1.10 -0.99 13.87
C LEU A 150 -0.28 -1.92 14.77
N GLY A 151 0.30 -2.96 14.17
CA GLY A 151 1.24 -3.82 14.85
C GLY A 151 2.35 -2.99 15.48
N TRP A 152 2.75 -3.36 16.69
CA TRP A 152 3.94 -2.80 17.30
C TRP A 152 5.19 -3.20 16.52
N GLY A 153 5.07 -4.06 15.49
CA GLY A 153 6.13 -4.38 14.55
C GLY A 153 7.25 -5.23 15.15
N ASN A 154 7.19 -5.52 16.44
CA ASN A 154 8.22 -6.31 17.07
C ASN A 154 8.13 -7.79 16.64
N ILE A 155 9.29 -8.44 16.53
CA ILE A 155 9.42 -9.90 16.31
C ILE A 155 8.65 -10.74 17.35
N GLN A 156 8.17 -10.13 18.45
CA GLN A 156 7.42 -10.80 19.51
C GLN A 156 5.90 -10.81 19.26
N SER A 157 5.41 -10.07 18.26
CA SER A 157 3.97 -9.96 17.96
C SER A 157 3.68 -10.48 16.55
N PRO A 158 2.74 -11.42 16.38
CA PRO A 158 2.36 -11.99 15.09
C PRO A 158 1.47 -11.02 14.29
N ASP A 159 1.99 -9.84 13.98
CA ASP A 159 1.23 -8.73 13.41
C ASP A 159 1.24 -8.69 11.87
N HIS A 160 2.08 -9.48 11.19
CA HIS A 160 2.14 -9.45 9.73
C HIS A 160 1.03 -10.26 9.06
N SER A 161 0.66 -9.82 7.87
CA SER A 161 -0.24 -10.57 7.00
C SER A 161 0.38 -11.91 6.62
N ILE A 162 -0.44 -12.95 6.69
CA ILE A 162 -0.12 -14.30 6.21
C ILE A 162 -0.82 -14.56 4.88
N ASP A 163 -0.79 -15.80 4.43
CA ASP A 163 -1.49 -16.26 3.23
C ASP A 163 -2.98 -15.87 3.26
N GLN A 164 -3.43 -15.18 2.20
CA GLN A 164 -4.79 -14.68 2.11
C GLN A 164 -5.81 -15.70 1.59
N ARG A 165 -5.39 -16.90 1.15
CA ARG A 165 -6.29 -17.90 0.53
C ARG A 165 -7.50 -18.26 1.39
N GLU A 166 -7.31 -18.35 2.71
CA GLU A 166 -8.43 -18.65 3.61
C GLU A 166 -9.47 -17.53 3.65
N ASP A 167 -9.03 -16.27 3.69
CA ASP A 167 -9.93 -15.12 3.67
C ASP A 167 -10.57 -14.92 2.29
N ASP A 168 -9.85 -15.26 1.22
CA ASP A 168 -10.38 -15.24 -0.15
C ASP A 168 -11.52 -16.24 -0.33
N GLY A 169 -11.41 -17.44 0.26
CA GLY A 169 -12.49 -18.43 0.30
C GLY A 169 -13.75 -17.96 1.02
N ARG A 170 -13.66 -16.87 1.80
CA ARG A 170 -14.76 -16.23 2.55
C ARG A 170 -15.12 -14.84 2.00
N SER A 171 -14.59 -14.48 0.83
CA SER A 171 -14.74 -13.16 0.20
C SER A 171 -15.35 -13.24 -1.20
N LEU A 172 -15.84 -12.12 -1.71
CA LEU A 172 -16.04 -11.94 -3.15
C LEU A 172 -14.72 -11.53 -3.78
N CYS A 173 -14.14 -12.41 -4.58
CA CYS A 173 -12.88 -12.17 -5.26
C CYS A 173 -13.10 -11.77 -6.72
N PHE A 174 -12.26 -10.85 -7.19
CA PHE A 174 -12.20 -10.40 -8.57
C PHE A 174 -10.73 -10.36 -8.95
N ASP A 175 -10.31 -11.26 -9.83
CA ASP A 175 -8.92 -11.39 -10.23
C ASP A 175 -8.74 -10.91 -11.67
N SER A 176 -7.61 -10.26 -11.95
CA SER A 176 -7.24 -9.97 -13.34
C SER A 176 -6.72 -11.24 -14.02
N LEU A 177 -6.60 -11.20 -15.34
CA LEU A 177 -5.68 -12.11 -16.02
C LEU A 177 -4.25 -11.88 -15.50
N PRO A 178 -3.35 -12.88 -15.64
CA PRO A 178 -1.93 -12.68 -15.38
C PRO A 178 -1.42 -11.42 -16.06
N LEU A 179 -0.62 -10.64 -15.33
CA LEU A 179 -0.09 -9.39 -15.85
C LEU A 179 1.01 -9.69 -16.88
N ASP A 180 0.94 -9.04 -18.05
CA ASP A 180 1.93 -9.22 -19.12
C ASP A 180 3.32 -8.67 -18.75
N GLU A 181 3.38 -7.78 -17.76
CA GLU A 181 4.59 -7.17 -17.25
C GLU A 181 4.50 -6.86 -15.75
N ASN A 182 5.66 -6.61 -15.13
CA ASN A 182 5.73 -6.21 -13.73
C ASN A 182 5.36 -4.73 -13.57
N TYR A 183 4.46 -4.44 -12.65
CA TYR A 183 4.06 -3.08 -12.29
C TYR A 183 4.59 -2.68 -10.92
N GLU A 184 5.21 -1.51 -10.84
CA GLU A 184 5.55 -0.88 -9.57
C GLU A 184 4.46 0.10 -9.17
N LEU A 185 3.63 -0.30 -8.19
CA LEU A 185 2.47 0.46 -7.76
C LEU A 185 2.81 1.33 -6.55
N PHE A 186 2.73 2.65 -6.72
CA PHE A 186 2.83 3.61 -5.62
C PHE A 186 1.60 4.50 -5.56
N GLY A 187 1.07 4.67 -4.34
CA GLY A 187 -0.02 5.59 -4.05
C GLY A 187 -1.12 4.96 -3.22
N PHE A 188 -2.33 5.50 -3.39
CA PHE A 188 -3.47 5.19 -2.54
C PHE A 188 -4.55 4.50 -3.36
N PRO A 189 -4.66 3.16 -3.38
CA PRO A 189 -5.68 2.47 -4.15
C PRO A 189 -7.09 3.01 -3.83
N THR A 190 -7.93 3.09 -4.85
CA THR A 190 -9.31 3.56 -4.72
C THR A 190 -10.25 2.55 -5.36
N VAL A 191 -11.42 2.39 -4.74
CA VAL A 191 -12.49 1.54 -5.24
C VAL A 191 -13.79 2.33 -5.16
N LYS A 192 -14.63 2.21 -6.20
CA LYS A 192 -15.96 2.80 -6.24
C LYS A 192 -16.97 1.68 -6.36
N LEU A 193 -17.82 1.55 -5.34
CA LEU A 193 -18.84 0.50 -5.25
C LEU A 193 -20.23 1.13 -5.21
N ASN A 194 -21.19 0.49 -5.88
CA ASN A 194 -22.61 0.77 -5.71
C ASN A 194 -23.19 -0.32 -4.81
N LEU A 195 -23.72 0.06 -3.67
CA LEU A 195 -24.04 -0.86 -2.57
C LEU A 195 -25.49 -0.70 -2.13
N SER A 196 -26.04 -1.78 -1.57
CA SER A 196 -27.33 -1.78 -0.87
C SER A 196 -27.27 -2.79 0.27
N SER A 197 -27.88 -2.45 1.41
CA SER A 197 -28.00 -3.36 2.56
C SER A 197 -29.47 -3.58 2.91
N ASN A 198 -29.79 -4.75 3.47
CA ASN A 198 -31.07 -5.03 4.11
C ASN A 198 -31.09 -4.66 5.61
N THR A 199 -29.98 -4.13 6.13
CA THR A 199 -29.82 -3.65 7.51
C THR A 199 -29.39 -2.19 7.53
N ASN A 200 -29.55 -1.54 8.69
CA ASN A 200 -29.14 -0.15 8.89
C ASN A 200 -27.62 0.03 9.01
N TYR A 201 -26.88 -1.03 9.32
CA TYR A 201 -25.44 -1.00 9.55
C TYR A 201 -24.79 -2.24 8.93
N GLY A 202 -23.58 -2.07 8.40
CA GLY A 202 -22.79 -3.15 7.84
C GLY A 202 -21.34 -2.71 7.65
N LEU A 203 -20.41 -3.65 7.69
CA LEU A 203 -19.00 -3.38 7.45
C LEU A 203 -18.65 -3.82 6.03
N ILE A 204 -17.92 -2.98 5.31
CA ILE A 204 -17.30 -3.36 4.04
C ILE A 204 -15.79 -3.29 4.21
N CYS A 205 -15.13 -4.40 3.92
CA CYS A 205 -13.68 -4.50 3.83
C CYS A 205 -13.30 -4.80 2.38
N VAL A 206 -12.39 -4.01 1.82
CA VAL A 206 -11.83 -4.26 0.50
C VAL A 206 -10.34 -4.52 0.67
N ARG A 207 -9.88 -5.65 0.12
CA ARG A 207 -8.48 -6.06 0.14
C ARG A 207 -7.91 -5.98 -1.29
N PHE A 208 -6.74 -5.39 -1.42
CA PHE A 208 -5.94 -5.41 -2.64
C PHE A 208 -4.76 -6.37 -2.42
N SER A 209 -4.81 -7.50 -3.11
CA SER A 209 -3.87 -8.60 -2.95
C SER A 209 -3.06 -8.80 -4.23
N MET A 210 -1.82 -9.23 -4.07
CA MET A 210 -0.97 -9.70 -5.15
C MET A 210 -1.03 -11.22 -5.13
N ILE A 211 -1.28 -11.78 -6.30
CA ILE A 211 -1.40 -13.22 -6.50
C ILE A 211 -0.17 -13.67 -7.29
N ASP A 212 0.52 -14.65 -6.74
CA ASP A 212 1.62 -15.37 -7.38
C ASP A 212 1.29 -16.87 -7.37
N GLU A 213 1.95 -17.67 -8.21
CA GLU A 213 1.68 -19.11 -8.36
C GLU A 213 1.71 -19.87 -7.02
N LYS A 214 2.52 -19.39 -6.07
CA LYS A 214 2.70 -20.02 -4.76
C LYS A 214 1.99 -19.31 -3.62
N THR A 215 1.63 -18.03 -3.77
CA THR A 215 1.26 -17.19 -2.63
C THR A 215 0.22 -16.13 -2.96
N PHE A 216 -0.61 -15.81 -1.97
CA PHE A 216 -1.54 -14.68 -2.00
C PHE A 216 -1.12 -13.72 -0.90
N THR A 217 -0.53 -12.59 -1.31
CA THR A 217 0.02 -11.59 -0.39
C THR A 217 -0.90 -10.39 -0.30
N PHE A 218 -1.18 -9.97 0.93
CA PHE A 218 -1.92 -8.77 1.22
C PHE A 218 -1.07 -7.50 1.01
N ASN A 219 -1.55 -6.53 0.22
CA ASN A 219 -0.84 -5.26 0.03
C ASN A 219 -1.48 -4.10 0.79
N SER A 220 -2.81 -3.97 0.73
CA SER A 220 -3.53 -2.89 1.39
C SER A 220 -5.00 -3.22 1.56
N TYR A 221 -5.65 -2.57 2.52
CA TYR A 221 -7.09 -2.65 2.70
C TYR A 221 -7.67 -1.31 3.12
N PHE A 222 -8.99 -1.26 3.05
CA PHE A 222 -9.78 -0.19 3.61
C PHE A 222 -11.07 -0.77 4.21
N THR A 223 -11.47 -0.24 5.35
CA THR A 223 -12.75 -0.53 5.98
C THR A 223 -13.64 0.71 5.94
N TRP A 224 -14.90 0.50 5.63
CA TRP A 224 -15.92 1.54 5.66
C TRP A 224 -17.12 1.08 6.48
N ASN A 225 -17.56 1.96 7.40
CA ASN A 225 -18.79 1.82 8.14
C ASN A 225 -19.74 2.95 7.67
N PRO A 226 -20.86 2.63 7.01
CA PRO A 226 -21.87 3.59 6.54
C PRO A 226 -22.45 4.45 7.65
#